data_AF-A0A814DXV4-F1
#
_entry.id   AF-A0A814DXV4-F1
#
_cell.length_a   1.000
_cell.length_b   1.000
_cell.length_c   1.000
_cell.angle_alpha   90.00
_cell.angle_beta   90.00
_cell.angle_gamma   90.00
#
_symmetry.space_group_name_H-M   'P 1'
#
loop_
_entity.id
_entity.type
_entity.pdbx_description
1 polymer ?
#
loop_
_entity_poly.entity_id
_entity_poly.type
_entity_poly.pdbx_seq_one_letter_code
_entity_poly.pdbx_strand_id
1 'polypeptide(L)'
;GDLTTSNMLLTENDQLYLIDFGLSAHVPNKTQMLEALAVDLYVLERAIICTHQKAKHFFSNILMAYKSSILDEKQRTLTMNKYEEVRARGRKRSMVG
;
A
#
# COMPACT_ATOMS: atom_id res chain seq x y z
N GLY A 1 5.36 -6.78 2.10
CA GLY A 1 5.38 -6.96 3.56
C GLY A 1 3.97 -6.92 4.12
N ASP A 2 3.81 -7.20 5.41
CA ASP A 2 2.52 -7.27 6.10
C ASP A 2 2.06 -5.89 6.59
N LEU A 3 1.71 -5.00 5.65
CA LEU A 3 1.34 -3.62 5.96
C LEU A 3 -0.15 -3.50 6.34
N THR A 4 -0.50 -4.01 7.52
CA THR A 4 -1.86 -3.90 8.09
C THR A 4 -1.95 -2.76 9.12
N THR A 5 -3.17 -2.34 9.44
CA THR A 5 -3.40 -1.31 10.48
C THR A 5 -2.98 -1.77 11.89
N SER A 6 -2.94 -3.08 12.13
CA SER A 6 -2.47 -3.64 13.41
C SER A 6 -0.95 -3.51 13.59
N ASN A 7 -0.21 -3.33 12.49
CA ASN A 7 1.23 -3.08 12.49
C ASN A 7 1.57 -1.58 12.48
N MET A 8 0.60 -0.73 12.83
CA MET A 8 0.75 0.72 12.93
C MET A 8 0.46 1.18 14.36
N LEU A 9 1.41 1.85 15.00
CA LEU A 9 1.26 2.45 16.33
C LEU A 9 1.13 3.96 16.19
N LEU A 10 0.02 4.51 16.67
CA LEU A 10 -0.18 5.96 16.79
C LEU A 10 0.07 6.37 18.24
N THR A 11 1.00 7.30 18.47
CA THR A 11 1.25 7.85 19.81
C THR A 11 0.29 8.98 20.14
N GLU A 12 0.21 9.36 21.42
CA GLU A 12 -0.58 10.50 21.89
C GLU A 12 -0.12 11.85 21.29
N ASN A 13 1.10 11.90 20.74
CA ASN A 13 1.65 13.08 20.08
C ASN A 13 1.41 13.06 18.55
N ASP A 14 0.43 12.28 18.08
CA ASP A 14 0.11 12.09 16.66
C ASP A 14 1.28 11.58 15.79
N GLN A 15 2.22 10.82 16.39
CA GLN A 15 3.33 10.20 15.66
C GLN A 15 2.99 8.76 15.27
N LEU A 16 3.18 8.43 13.99
CA LEU A 16 2.93 7.10 13.45
C LEU A 16 4.23 6.30 13.37
N TYR A 17 4.25 5.13 13.99
CA TYR A 17 5.34 4.16 13.93
C TYR A 17 4.87 2.88 13.23
N LEU A 18 5.71 2.35 12.34
CA LEU A 18 5.50 1.04 11.72
C LEU A 18 6.31 0.00 12.48
N ILE A 19 5.68 -1.13 12.77
CA ILE A 19 6.29 -2.27 13.45
C ILE A 19 6.17 -3.54 12.61
N ASP A 20 6.83 -4.61 13.05
CA ASP A 20 6.83 -5.92 12.40
C ASP A 20 7.36 -5.92 10.96
N PHE A 21 8.68 -5.73 10.85
CA PHE A 21 9.41 -5.84 9.58
C PHE A 21 9.87 -7.29 9.28
N GLY A 22 9.31 -8.31 9.95
CA GLY A 22 9.76 -9.70 9.81
C GLY A 22 9.57 -10.27 8.39
N LEU A 23 8.61 -9.73 7.64
CA LEU A 23 8.34 -10.06 6.23
C LEU A 23 8.81 -8.98 5.25
N SER A 24 9.58 -8.00 5.72
CA SER A 24 10.18 -6.99 4.86
C SER A 24 11.38 -7.60 4.13
N ALA A 25 11.41 -7.41 2.81
CA ALA A 25 12.50 -7.88 1.97
C ALA A 25 13.14 -6.71 1.24
N HIS A 26 14.48 -6.70 1.18
CA HIS A 26 15.19 -5.84 0.24
C HIS A 26 15.08 -6.44 -1.15
N VAL A 27 14.39 -5.75 -2.08
CA VAL A 27 14.16 -6.24 -3.43
C VAL A 27 15.11 -5.51 -4.40
N PRO A 28 16.21 -6.15 -4.85
CA PRO A 28 17.24 -5.48 -5.66
C PRO A 28 16.80 -5.26 -7.11
N ASN A 29 15.80 -5.99 -7.60
CA ASN A 29 15.30 -5.88 -8.96
C ASN A 29 14.17 -4.84 -9.06
N LYS A 30 14.32 -3.84 -9.95
CA LYS A 30 13.35 -2.75 -10.14
C LYS A 30 11.94 -3.23 -10.46
N THR A 31 11.78 -4.27 -11.27
CA THR A 31 10.47 -4.84 -11.63
C THR A 31 9.81 -5.52 -10.43
N GLN A 32 10.57 -6.32 -9.68
CA GLN A 32 10.07 -6.97 -8.47
C GLN A 32 9.77 -5.95 -7.36
N MET A 33 10.55 -4.86 -7.29
CA MET A 33 10.32 -3.76 -6.35
C MET A 33 8.99 -3.06 -6.66
N LEU A 34 8.70 -2.76 -7.93
CA LEU A 34 7.42 -2.18 -8.32
C LEU A 34 6.23 -3.09 -7.94
N GLU A 35 6.37 -4.40 -8.14
CA GLU A 35 5.35 -5.37 -7.73
C GLU A 35 5.18 -5.38 -6.20
N ALA A 36 6.27 -5.45 -5.44
CA ALA A 36 6.23 -5.44 -3.98
C ALA A 36 5.57 -4.18 -3.41
N LEU A 37 5.95 -3.00 -3.92
CA LEU A 37 5.35 -1.72 -3.51
C LEU A 37 3.85 -1.66 -3.84
N ALA A 38 3.46 -2.15 -5.01
CA ALA A 38 2.06 -2.21 -5.43
C ALA A 38 1.24 -3.18 -4.57
N VAL A 39 1.82 -4.32 -4.19
CA VAL A 39 1.20 -5.28 -3.27
C VAL A 39 1.01 -4.66 -1.89
N ASP A 40 2.02 -3.95 -1.37
CA ASP A 40 1.94 -3.30 -0.05
C ASP A 40 0.83 -2.23 -0.02
N LEU A 41 0.75 -1.37 -1.05
CA LEU A 41 -0.34 -0.39 -1.18
C LEU A 41 -1.71 -1.05 -1.25
N TYR A 42 -1.82 -2.19 -1.95
CA TYR A 42 -3.07 -2.93 -2.05
C TYR A 42 -3.47 -3.57 -0.72
N VAL A 43 -2.53 -4.16 0.01
CA VAL A 43 -2.77 -4.72 1.35
C VAL A 43 -3.26 -3.62 2.29
N LEU A 44 -2.62 -2.44 2.26
CA LEU A 44 -3.05 -1.29 3.05
C LEU A 44 -4.46 -0.80 2.68
N GLU A 45 -4.77 -0.70 1.38
CA GLU A 45 -6.13 -0.37 0.89
C GLU A 45 -7.17 -1.33 1.49
N ARG A 46 -6.88 -2.64 1.42
CA ARG A 46 -7.78 -3.68 1.94
C ARG A 46 -7.92 -3.63 3.45
N ALA A 47 -6.83 -3.43 4.19
CA ALA A 47 -6.87 -3.32 5.64
C ALA A 47 -7.78 -2.17 6.10
N ILE A 48 -7.66 -0.99 5.49
CA ILE A 48 -8.48 0.19 5.81
C ILE A 48 -9.96 -0.03 5.45
N ILE A 49 -10.25 -0.60 4.28
CA ILE A 49 -11.63 -0.83 3.84
C ILE A 49 -12.33 -1.89 4.73
N CYS A 50 -11.60 -2.93 5.13
CA CYS A 50 -12.13 -3.99 5.99
C CYS A 50 -12.47 -3.49 7.39
N THR A 51 -11.63 -2.62 7.98
CA THR A 51 -11.87 -2.08 9.31
C THR A 51 -12.92 -0.97 9.30
N HIS A 52 -12.87 -0.07 8.32
CA HIS A 52 -13.72 1.13 8.27
C HIS A 52 -14.30 1.36 6.87
N GLN A 53 -15.49 0.82 6.59
CA GLN A 53 -16.17 0.98 5.28
C GLN A 53 -16.35 2.45 4.84
N LYS A 54 -16.49 3.38 5.80
CA LYS A 54 -16.62 4.83 5.54
C LYS A 54 -15.27 5.53 5.25
N ALA A 55 -14.14 4.87 5.50
CA ALA A 55 -12.80 5.43 5.33
C ALA A 55 -12.23 5.24 3.91
N LYS A 56 -13.03 4.85 2.91
CA LYS A 56 -12.57 4.77 1.51
C LYS A 56 -11.91 6.06 1.00
N HIS A 57 -12.41 7.21 1.45
CA HIS A 57 -11.84 8.51 1.09
C HIS A 57 -10.45 8.74 1.73
N PHE A 58 -10.17 8.13 2.88
CA PHE A 58 -8.90 8.25 3.58
C PHE A 58 -7.74 7.64 2.78
N PHE A 59 -7.97 6.50 2.13
CA PHE A 59 -6.95 5.86 1.29
C PHE A 59 -6.52 6.75 0.11
N SER A 60 -7.42 7.58 -0.43
CA SER A 60 -7.06 8.53 -1.49
C SER A 60 -6.00 9.53 -1.04
N ASN A 61 -6.07 9.99 0.22
CA ASN A 61 -5.09 10.92 0.78
C ASN A 61 -3.74 10.23 0.97
N ILE A 62 -3.74 8.99 1.46
CA ILE A 62 -2.51 8.17 1.57
C ILE A 62 -1.88 7.98 0.20
N LEU A 63 -2.67 7.61 -0.80
CA LEU A 63 -2.19 7.36 -2.16
C LEU A 63 -1.60 8.65 -2.78
N MET A 64 -2.23 9.80 -2.54
CA MET A 64 -1.72 11.10 -2.97
C MET A 64 -0.39 11.44 -2.28
N ALA A 65 -0.30 11.28 -0.96
CA ALA A 65 0.93 11.53 -0.21
C ALA A 65 2.08 10.60 -0.67
N TYR A 66 1.78 9.32 -0.89
CA TYR A 66 2.72 8.34 -1.41
C TYR A 66 3.19 8.68 -2.83
N LYS A 67 2.28 9.16 -3.69
CA LYS A 67 2.63 9.64 -5.03
C LYS A 67 3.57 10.85 -4.96
N SER A 68 3.32 11.76 -4.03
CA SER A 68 4.12 12.98 -3.85
C SER A 68 5.51 12.74 -3.24
N SER A 69 5.71 11.65 -2.49
CA SER A 69 7.02 11.30 -1.94
C SER A 69 7.99 10.72 -2.98
N ILE A 70 7.48 10.29 -4.14
CA ILE A 70 8.31 9.80 -5.25
C ILE A 70 8.74 10.99 -6.13
N LEU A 71 10.02 11.35 -6.02
CA LEU A 71 10.63 12.45 -6.77
C LEU A 71 10.75 12.16 -8.28
N ASP A 72 11.11 10.93 -8.66
CA ASP A 72 11.18 10.53 -10.07
C ASP A 72 9.78 10.29 -10.66
N GLU A 73 9.39 11.14 -11.60
CA GLU A 73 8.11 11.06 -12.30
C GLU A 73 7.91 9.74 -13.05
N LYS A 74 8.97 9.18 -13.64
CA LYS A 74 8.88 7.92 -14.38
C LYS A 74 8.62 6.78 -13.42
N GLN A 75 9.36 6.71 -12.30
CA GLN A 75 9.12 5.73 -11.25
C GLN A 75 7.72 5.86 -10.66
N ARG A 76 7.28 7.09 -10.36
CA ARG A 76 5.93 7.37 -9.86
C ARG A 76 4.86 6.81 -10.78
N THR A 77 4.98 7.07 -12.08
CA THR A 77 4.02 6.58 -13.09
C THR A 77 4.01 5.05 -13.16
N LEU A 78 5.20 4.42 -13.17
CA LEU A 78 5.33 2.97 -13.18
C LEU A 78 4.72 2.32 -11.93
N THR A 79 4.94 2.89 -10.74
CA THR A 79 4.37 2.39 -9.49
C THR A 79 2.84 2.50 -9.49
N MET A 80 2.28 3.62 -9.96
CA MET A 80 0.82 3.80 -10.02
C MET A 80 0.16 2.83 -11.02
N ASN A 81 0.77 2.65 -12.20
CA ASN A 81 0.27 1.70 -13.19
C ASN A 81 0.30 0.27 -12.63
N LYS A 82 1.40 -0.09 -11.94
CA LYS A 82 1.56 -1.40 -11.34
C LYS A 82 0.57 -1.64 -10.19
N TYR A 83 0.30 -0.61 -9.38
CA TYR A 83 -0.73 -0.64 -8.35
C TYR A 83 -2.13 -0.94 -8.93
N GLU A 84 -2.54 -0.25 -9.99
CA GLU A 84 -3.84 -0.53 -10.63
C GLU A 84 -3.91 -1.94 -11.22
N GLU A 85 -2.81 -2.48 -11.76
CA GLU A 85 -2.71 -3.86 -12.22
C GLU A 85 -2.91 -4.86 -11.06
N VAL A 86 -2.22 -4.67 -9.93
CA VAL A 86 -2.41 -5.48 -8.70
C VAL A 86 -3.86 -5.40 -8.23
N ARG A 87 -4.42 -4.19 -8.17
CA ARG A 87 -5.78 -3.93 -7.71
C ARG A 87 -6.82 -4.63 -8.57
N ALA A 88 -6.67 -4.57 -9.90
CA ALA A 88 -7.53 -5.28 -10.85
C ALA A 88 -7.47 -6.81 -10.68
N ARG A 89 -6.27 -7.37 -10.45
CA ARG A 89 -6.08 -8.80 -10.17
C ARG A 89 -6.73 -9.21 -8.84
N GLY A 90 -6.58 -8.41 -7.80
CA GLY A 90 -7.19 -8.66 -6.49
C GLY A 90 -8.73 -8.66 -6.51
N ARG A 91 -9.36 -7.77 -7.28
CA ARG A 91 -10.83 -7.76 -7.46
C ARG A 91 -11.36 -9.04 -8.12
N LYS A 92 -10.64 -9.60 -9.10
CA LYS A 92 -11.04 -10.86 -9.75
C LYS A 92 -11.03 -12.04 -8.78
N ARG A 93 -10.05 -12.09 -7.87
CA ARG A 93 -9.99 -13.14 -6.83
C ARG A 93 -11.10 -13.04 -5.78
N SER A 94 -11.59 -11.83 -5.51
CA SER A 94 -12.71 -11.60 -4.58
C SER A 94 -14.08 -12.05 -5.11
N MET A 95 -14.21 -12.31 -6.42
CA MET A 95 -15.47 -12.77 -7.05
C MET A 95 -15.59 -14.31 -7.12
N VAL A 96 -14.57 -15.06 -6.69
CA VAL A 96 -14.57 -16.53 -6.68
C VAL A 96 -14.78 -17.08 -5.26
N GLY A 97 -15.50 -16.33 -4.42
CA GLY A 97 -15.87 -16.72 -3.05
C GLY A 97 -17.38 -16.66 -2.88
#